data_AF-T0ZRE4-F1
#
_entry.id   AF-T0ZRE4-F1
#
_cell.length_a   1.000
_cell.length_b   1.000
_cell.length_c   1.000
_cell.angle_alpha   90.00
_cell.angle_beta   90.00
_cell.angle_gamma   90.00
#
_symmetry.space_group_name_H-M   'P 1'
#
loop_
_entity.id
_entity.type
_entity.pdbx_description
1 polymer ?
#
loop_
_entity_poly.entity_id
_entity_poly.type
_entity_poly.pdbx_seq_one_letter_code
_entity_poly.pdbx_strand_id
1 'polypeptide(L)'
;VNISKVRHIFITHSHADHVLGIAGLLRTMSLYHRTNALTIYFPEGYSSAIESLIKFDNAIIGFDIKLKGIKSGTVLEGKDYNVKAFKLNHSVKCYGYAFSEKDKIKVHQRKMRQARHKRQDVSGDK
;
A
#
# COMPACT_ATOMS: atom_id res chain seq x y z
N VAL A 1 3.60 -4.32 -16.57
CA VAL A 1 3.06 -4.26 -15.19
C VAL A 1 1.61 -4.70 -15.21
N ASN A 2 1.18 -5.61 -14.33
CA ASN A 2 -0.24 -5.99 -14.25
C ASN A 2 -0.97 -5.02 -13.31
N ILE A 3 -1.69 -4.06 -13.88
CA ILE A 3 -2.45 -3.04 -13.13
C ILE A 3 -3.55 -3.67 -12.26
N SER A 4 -4.14 -4.79 -12.66
CA SER A 4 -5.16 -5.51 -11.89
C SER A 4 -4.63 -6.14 -10.60
N LYS A 5 -3.32 -6.13 -10.37
CA LYS A 5 -2.71 -6.52 -9.07
C LYS A 5 -2.56 -5.38 -8.08
N VAL A 6 -2.71 -4.12 -8.50
CA VAL A 6 -2.58 -2.94 -7.61
C VAL A 6 -3.69 -2.97 -6.56
N ARG A 7 -3.38 -2.80 -5.27
CA ARG A 7 -4.40 -2.82 -4.18
C ARG A 7 -4.55 -1.48 -3.45
N HIS A 8 -3.53 -0.63 -3.57
CA HIS A 8 -3.44 0.63 -2.86
C HIS A 8 -2.90 1.71 -3.80
N ILE A 9 -3.52 2.88 -3.81
CA ILE A 9 -3.05 4.08 -4.50
C ILE A 9 -2.87 5.16 -3.44
N PHE A 10 -1.68 5.76 -3.36
CA PHE A 10 -1.35 6.81 -2.40
C PHE A 10 -1.15 8.13 -3.15
N ILE A 11 -2.09 9.07 -2.98
CA ILE A 11 -2.06 10.38 -3.63
C ILE A 11 -1.37 11.36 -2.70
N THR A 12 -0.28 11.98 -3.17
CA THR A 12 0.51 12.93 -2.38
C THR A 12 -0.25 14.24 -2.15
N HIS A 13 -0.88 14.78 -3.19
CA HIS A 13 -1.65 16.02 -3.15
C HIS A 13 -2.65 16.12 -4.33
N SER A 14 -3.47 17.18 -4.34
CA SER A 14 -4.62 17.32 -5.22
C SER A 14 -4.36 18.00 -6.57
N HIS A 15 -3.11 18.26 -6.94
CA HIS A 15 -2.85 18.86 -8.26
C HIS A 15 -3.24 17.89 -9.38
N ALA A 16 -3.67 18.46 -10.50
CA ALA A 16 -4.29 17.73 -11.61
C ALA A 16 -3.37 16.65 -12.19
N ASP A 17 -2.08 16.93 -12.32
CA ASP A 17 -1.03 16.03 -12.78
C ASP A 17 -0.84 14.79 -11.88
N HIS A 18 -1.34 14.84 -10.64
CA HIS A 18 -1.30 13.70 -9.70
C HIS A 18 -2.62 12.92 -9.60
N VAL A 19 -3.75 13.49 -10.06
CA VAL A 19 -5.07 12.88 -9.85
C VAL A 19 -5.81 12.56 -11.14
N LEU A 20 -5.66 13.33 -12.23
CA LEU A 20 -6.52 13.19 -13.42
C LEU A 20 -6.48 11.80 -14.06
N GLY A 21 -5.37 11.07 -13.93
CA GLY A 21 -5.23 9.70 -14.45
C GLY A 21 -6.07 8.64 -13.71
N ILE A 22 -6.61 8.95 -12.52
CA ILE A 22 -7.32 7.98 -11.69
C ILE A 22 -8.58 7.46 -12.38
N ALA A 23 -9.41 8.34 -12.95
CA ALA A 23 -10.65 7.93 -13.62
C ALA A 23 -10.37 6.91 -14.72
N GLY A 24 -9.46 7.24 -15.64
CA GLY A 24 -9.05 6.34 -16.74
C GLY A 24 -8.48 5.02 -16.21
N LEU A 25 -7.61 5.06 -15.21
CA LEU A 25 -7.02 3.86 -14.60
C LEU A 25 -8.10 2.91 -14.04
N LEU A 26 -9.07 3.45 -13.32
CA LEU A 26 -10.17 2.66 -12.75
C LEU A 26 -11.04 2.04 -13.84
N ARG A 27 -11.31 2.77 -14.92
CA ARG A 27 -12.03 2.24 -16.10
C ARG A 27 -11.29 1.07 -16.71
N THR A 28 -9.99 1.24 -16.97
CA THR A 28 -9.16 0.17 -17.51
C THR A 28 -9.15 -1.06 -16.58
N MET A 29 -8.99 -0.87 -15.26
CA MET A 29 -9.07 -1.98 -14.30
C MET A 29 -10.42 -2.71 -14.33
N SER A 30 -11.52 -1.97 -14.49
CA SER A 30 -12.87 -2.54 -14.58
C SER A 30 -13.06 -3.33 -15.88
N LEU A 31 -12.54 -2.82 -17.01
CA LEU A 31 -12.55 -3.53 -18.30
C LEU A 31 -11.78 -4.85 -18.24
N TYR A 32 -10.73 -4.93 -17.43
CA TYR A 32 -10.00 -6.17 -17.16
C TYR A 32 -10.67 -7.09 -16.14
N HIS A 33 -11.98 -6.92 -15.89
CA HIS A 33 -12.78 -7.74 -14.98
C HIS A 33 -12.15 -7.94 -13.59
N ARG A 34 -11.46 -6.90 -13.10
CA ARG A 34 -10.93 -6.91 -11.74
C ARG A 34 -12.07 -7.10 -10.74
N THR A 35 -11.86 -7.96 -9.75
CA THR A 35 -12.78 -8.15 -8.61
C THR A 35 -12.19 -7.70 -7.27
N ASN A 36 -10.86 -7.63 -7.17
CA ASN A 36 -10.18 -7.24 -5.93
C ASN A 36 -10.51 -5.80 -5.54
N ALA A 37 -10.79 -5.55 -4.26
CA ALA A 37 -10.97 -4.19 -3.75
C ALA A 37 -9.72 -3.33 -3.96
N LEU A 38 -9.91 -2.02 -4.16
CA LEU A 38 -8.86 -1.02 -4.29
C LEU A 38 -9.05 0.05 -3.20
N THR A 39 -7.99 0.41 -2.49
CA THR A 39 -8.02 1.54 -1.55
C THR A 39 -7.25 2.72 -2.10
N ILE A 40 -7.87 3.89 -2.12
CA ILE A 40 -7.27 5.15 -2.57
C ILE A 40 -7.12 6.06 -1.35
N TYR A 41 -5.88 6.44 -1.05
CA TYR A 41 -5.51 7.33 0.03
C TYR A 41 -5.23 8.72 -0.53
N PHE A 42 -5.74 9.76 0.14
CA PHE A 42 -5.60 11.16 -0.29
C PHE A 42 -5.58 12.10 0.92
N PRO A 43 -5.07 13.33 0.79
CA PRO A 43 -5.13 14.31 1.87
C PRO A 43 -6.58 14.53 2.35
N GLU A 44 -6.82 14.50 3.66
CA GLU A 44 -8.17 14.73 4.19
C GLU A 44 -8.73 16.10 3.76
N GLY A 45 -10.02 16.11 3.39
CA GLY A 45 -10.74 17.28 2.84
C GLY A 45 -10.96 17.22 1.34
N TYR A 46 -10.40 16.23 0.63
CA TYR A 46 -10.56 16.07 -0.83
C TYR A 46 -11.53 14.94 -1.24
N SER A 47 -12.28 14.34 -0.30
CA SER A 47 -13.16 13.20 -0.61
C SER A 47 -14.13 13.50 -1.74
N SER A 48 -14.85 14.62 -1.66
CA SER A 48 -15.81 15.02 -2.70
C SER A 48 -15.15 15.20 -4.07
N ALA A 49 -13.98 15.84 -4.14
CA ALA A 49 -13.27 16.03 -5.40
C ALA A 49 -12.83 14.70 -6.03
N ILE A 50 -12.30 13.78 -5.21
CA ILE A 50 -11.91 12.44 -5.66
C ILE A 50 -13.14 11.63 -6.10
N GLU A 51 -14.23 11.70 -5.37
CA GLU A 51 -15.49 11.05 -5.75
C GLU A 51 -16.04 11.59 -7.07
N SER A 52 -16.04 12.90 -7.26
CA SER A 52 -16.46 13.55 -8.51
C SER A 52 -15.58 13.10 -9.68
N LEU A 53 -14.26 12.99 -9.48
CA LEU A 53 -13.35 12.50 -10.51
C LEU A 53 -13.66 11.05 -10.90
N ILE A 54 -13.94 10.19 -9.92
CA ILE A 54 -14.25 8.77 -10.15
C ILE A 54 -15.62 8.61 -10.85
N LYS A 55 -16.59 9.47 -10.54
CA LYS A 55 -17.97 9.39 -11.02
C LYS A 55 -18.28 10.29 -12.21
N PHE A 56 -17.31 11.04 -12.74
CA PHE A 56 -17.55 12.14 -13.70
C PHE A 56 -18.33 11.70 -14.96
N ASP A 57 -18.09 10.48 -15.44
CA ASP A 57 -18.73 9.89 -16.63
C ASP A 57 -19.87 8.91 -16.29
N ASN A 58 -20.29 8.85 -15.02
CA ASN A 58 -21.29 7.92 -14.48
C ASN A 58 -21.04 6.43 -14.78
N ALA A 59 -19.83 6.03 -15.18
CA ALA A 59 -19.61 4.65 -15.57
C ALA A 59 -19.54 3.71 -14.35
N ILE A 60 -20.02 2.48 -14.56
CA ILE A 60 -20.10 1.44 -13.55
C ILE A 60 -18.70 0.84 -13.33
N ILE A 61 -18.25 0.78 -12.08
CA ILE A 61 -17.00 0.11 -11.70
C ILE A 61 -17.36 -1.22 -11.04
N GLY A 62 -16.87 -2.32 -11.61
CA GLY A 62 -17.23 -3.69 -11.18
C GLY A 62 -16.53 -4.19 -9.91
N PHE A 63 -15.81 -3.34 -9.18
CA PHE A 63 -15.09 -3.71 -7.96
C PHE A 63 -15.18 -2.62 -6.89
N ASP A 64 -14.98 -3.02 -5.64
CA ASP A 64 -15.05 -2.13 -4.48
C ASP A 64 -13.89 -1.11 -4.45
N ILE A 65 -14.23 0.17 -4.31
CA ILE A 65 -13.28 1.28 -4.15
C ILE A 65 -13.48 1.89 -2.77
N LYS A 66 -12.44 1.82 -1.96
CA LYS A 66 -12.39 2.41 -0.61
C LYS A 66 -11.63 3.73 -0.66
N LEU A 67 -12.30 4.81 -0.33
CA LEU A 67 -11.71 6.13 -0.21
C LEU A 67 -11.28 6.38 1.23
N LYS A 68 -10.02 6.81 1.42
CA LYS A 68 -9.46 7.11 2.75
C LYS A 68 -8.76 8.47 2.75
N GLY A 69 -9.38 9.44 3.41
CA GLY A 69 -8.73 10.70 3.77
C GLY A 69 -7.67 10.45 4.85
N ILE A 70 -6.48 11.03 4.68
CA ILE A 70 -5.34 10.83 5.58
C ILE A 70 -4.81 12.12 6.19
N LYS A 71 -4.17 11.96 7.35
CA LYS A 71 -3.34 12.95 8.05
C LYS A 71 -1.93 12.37 8.22
N SER A 72 -1.01 13.15 8.79
CA SER A 72 0.28 12.63 9.25
C SER A 72 0.09 11.47 10.22
N GLY A 73 0.95 10.46 10.11
CA GLY A 73 0.91 9.25 10.96
C GLY A 73 0.82 7.97 10.15
N THR A 74 0.40 6.88 10.78
CA THR A 74 0.28 5.58 10.12
C THR A 74 -0.95 5.54 9.22
N VAL A 75 -0.74 5.22 7.94
CA VAL A 75 -1.78 5.16 6.90
C VAL A 75 -2.21 3.73 6.61
N LEU A 76 -1.25 2.80 6.64
CA LEU A 76 -1.49 1.38 6.43
C LEU A 76 -0.58 0.57 7.35
N GLU A 77 -1.17 -0.30 8.16
CA GLU A 77 -0.47 -1.35 8.89
C GLU A 77 -0.70 -2.67 8.16
N GLY A 78 0.23 -3.03 7.29
CA GLY A 78 0.19 -4.30 6.58
C GLY A 78 0.83 -5.43 7.39
N LYS A 79 0.69 -6.65 6.90
CA LYS A 79 1.34 -7.83 7.48
C LYS A 79 2.86 -7.72 7.40
N ASP A 80 3.37 -7.39 6.22
CA ASP A 80 4.82 -7.34 5.93
C ASP A 80 5.39 -5.92 5.85
N TYR A 81 4.55 -4.92 5.57
CA TYR A 81 4.98 -3.53 5.40
C TYR A 81 4.03 -2.58 6.12
N ASN A 82 4.58 -1.48 6.63
CA ASN A 82 3.81 -0.34 7.12
C ASN A 82 4.03 0.87 6.21
N VAL A 83 3.01 1.72 6.12
CA VAL A 83 3.08 2.99 5.39
C VAL A 83 2.75 4.12 6.36
N LYS A 84 3.64 5.10 6.46
CA LYS A 84 3.43 6.33 7.24
C LYS A 84 3.41 7.55 6.33
N ALA A 85 2.47 8.45 6.57
CA ALA A 85 2.42 9.75 5.93
C ALA A 85 3.05 10.82 6.81
N PHE A 86 3.75 11.77 6.18
CA PHE A 86 4.31 12.95 6.83
C PHE A 86 4.04 14.18 5.97
N LYS A 87 3.70 15.30 6.61
CA LYS A 87 3.33 16.53 5.92
C LYS A 87 4.55 17.14 5.22
N LEU A 88 4.34 17.62 3.99
CA LEU A 88 5.34 18.35 3.21
C LEU A 88 4.99 19.84 3.13
N ASN A 89 6.00 20.67 2.87
CA ASN A 89 5.80 22.08 2.57
C ASN A 89 5.47 22.24 1.08
N HIS A 90 4.21 22.49 0.75
CA HIS A 90 3.70 22.63 -0.62
C HIS A 90 2.51 23.59 -0.64
N SER A 91 2.14 24.09 -1.83
CA SER A 91 1.04 25.05 -2.02
C SER A 91 -0.33 24.56 -1.52
N VAL A 92 -0.55 23.26 -1.54
CA VAL A 92 -1.76 22.59 -1.06
C VAL A 92 -1.42 21.53 -0.02
N LYS A 93 -2.42 20.93 0.63
CA LYS A 93 -2.19 19.81 1.56
C LYS A 93 -1.43 18.70 0.82
N CYS A 94 -0.20 18.44 1.24
CA CYS A 94 0.70 17.49 0.62
C CYS A 94 1.33 16.59 1.67
N TYR A 95 1.37 15.30 1.37
CA TYR A 95 1.98 14.29 2.21
C TYR A 95 2.98 13.45 1.42
N GLY A 96 4.16 13.24 2.03
CA GLY A 96 5.10 12.21 1.63
C GLY A 96 4.75 10.89 2.31
N TYR A 97 5.16 9.77 1.71
CA TYR A 97 4.91 8.42 2.22
C TYR A 97 6.21 7.67 2.45
N ALA A 98 6.39 7.15 3.66
CA ALA A 98 7.47 6.24 4.01
C ALA A 98 6.95 4.81 4.05
N PHE A 99 7.54 3.93 3.25
CA PHE A 99 7.27 2.49 3.22
C PHE A 99 8.36 1.77 4.01
N SER A 100 7.97 1.06 5.07
CA SER A 100 8.89 0.31 5.91
C SER A 100 8.51 -1.16 5.92
N GLU A 101 9.42 -2.04 5.49
CA GLU A 101 9.26 -3.50 5.68
C GLU A 101 9.43 -3.84 7.16
N LYS A 102 8.63 -4.77 7.67
CA LYS A 102 8.79 -5.31 9.01
C LYS A 102 9.96 -6.29 9.02
N ASP A 103 10.69 -6.31 10.13
CA ASP A 103 11.77 -7.27 10.32
C ASP A 103 11.25 -8.71 10.18
N LYS A 104 11.98 -9.49 9.40
CA LYS A 104 11.72 -10.92 9.20
C LYS A 104 12.83 -11.71 9.86
N ILE A 105 12.47 -12.55 10.82
CA ILE A 105 13.40 -13.52 11.40
C ILE A 105 13.72 -14.57 10.34
N LYS A 106 14.93 -14.52 9.77
CA LYS A 106 15.45 -15.58 8.90
C LYS A 106 16.18 -16.61 9.75
N VAL A 107 15.53 -17.74 10.01
CA VAL A 107 16.18 -18.86 10.71
C VAL A 107 17.05 -19.64 9.72
N HIS A 108 18.37 -19.58 9.92
CA HIS A 108 19.32 -20.37 9.14
C HIS A 108 19.30 -21.84 9.54
N GLN A 109 18.37 -22.60 8.97
CA GLN A 109 18.15 -24.02 9.31
C GLN A 109 19.41 -24.89 9.16
N ARG A 110 20.26 -24.59 8.16
CA ARG A 110 21.55 -25.29 7.99
C ARG A 110 22.49 -25.10 9.19
N LYS A 111 22.62 -23.86 9.69
CA LYS A 111 23.43 -23.55 10.88
C LYS A 111 22.81 -24.15 12.14
N MET A 112 21.48 -24.16 12.26
CA MET A 112 20.77 -24.81 13.37
C MET A 112 21.02 -26.32 13.41
N ARG A 113 21.02 -27.01 12.26
CA ARG A 113 21.35 -28.45 12.16
C ARG A 113 22.81 -28.72 12.52
N GLN A 114 23.75 -27.91 12.04
CA GLN A 114 25.18 -28.04 12.38
C GLN A 114 25.47 -27.78 13.87
N ALA A 115 24.79 -26.79 14.47
CA ALA A 115 24.90 -26.50 15.89
C ALA A 115 24.27 -27.59 16.77
N ARG A 116 23.23 -28.29 16.28
CA ARG A 116 22.64 -29.46 16.96
C ARG A 116 23.58 -30.66 16.96
N HIS A 117 24.29 -30.93 15.85
CA HIS A 117 25.29 -32.01 15.79
C HIS A 117 26.45 -31.77 16.75
N LYS A 118 27.02 -30.55 16.77
CA LYS A 118 28.11 -30.19 17.69
C LYS A 118 27.77 -30.25 19.18
N ARG A 119 26.47 -30.27 19.55
CA ARG A 119 26.05 -30.41 20.95
C ARG A 119 25.95 -31.86 21.41
N GLN A 120 25.80 -32.82 20.49
CA GLN A 120 25.80 -34.25 20.84
C GLN A 120 27.20 -34.81 21.06
N ASP A 121 28.22 -34.20 20.45
CA ASP A 121 29.63 -34.62 20.58
C ASP A 121 30.32 -34.18 21.88
N VAL A 122 29.62 -33.43 22.77
CA VAL A 122 30.21 -32.88 24.01
C VAL A 122 29.64 -33.55 25.29
N SER A 123 28.74 -34.53 25.15
CA SER A 123 28.17 -35.27 26.28
C SER A 123 28.79 -36.66 26.49
N GLY A 124 30.07 -36.82 26.14
CA GLY A 124 30.79 -38.10 26.16
C GLY A 124 32.11 -38.08 26.95
N ASP A 125 32.24 -37.22 27.95
CA ASP A 125 33.33 -37.28 28.93
C ASP A 125 32.84 -36.77 30.29
N LYS A 126 32.30 -37.69 31.09
CA LYS A 126 32.42 -37.80 32.56
C LYS A 126 31.56 -38.95 33.08
#